data_AF-A0A7Y6PXE7-F1
#
_entry.id   AF-A0A7Y6PXE7-F1
#
_cell.length_a   1.000
_cell.length_b   1.000
_cell.length_c   1.000
_cell.angle_alpha   90.00
_cell.angle_beta   90.00
_cell.angle_gamma   90.00
#
_symmetry.space_group_name_H-M   'P 1'
#
loop_
_entity.id
_entity.type
_entity.pdbx_description
1 polymer ?
#
loop_
_entity_poly.entity_id
_entity_poly.type
_entity_poly.pdbx_seq_one_letter_code
_entity_poly.pdbx_strand_id
1 'polypeptide(L)'
;MTYRSDHDAALARVDALERENAKLTADNAKLREVADGIDRNGAANRVRHPGSRSVVAIAATGTLLATALIAGVLSAHEQARQTSQRFEVRSTGVARERLEKCARAIAPKPRLDEVSTDPRALDAASVEPVKATGAPCRDDLRVFLDSGLIDGRERRLVDAWRKTEDELAGAISRLVVYYGSDPYSLDGYTTARQVWVEYDRAVTARDAALAAWRGSH
;
A
#
# COMPACT_ATOMS: atom_id res chain seq x y z
N MET A 1 26.14 27.74 -9.19
CA MET A 1 25.15 28.01 -10.27
C MET A 1 24.34 26.77 -10.67
N THR A 2 24.10 25.82 -9.75
CA THR A 2 23.41 24.54 -10.02
C THR A 2 21.91 24.54 -9.67
N TYR A 3 21.48 25.40 -8.75
CA TYR A 3 20.10 25.43 -8.24
C TYR A 3 19.02 25.71 -9.31
N ARG A 4 19.33 26.50 -10.34
CA ARG A 4 18.38 26.86 -11.39
C ARG A 4 18.10 25.69 -12.34
N SER A 5 19.11 24.86 -12.60
CA SER A 5 19.00 23.68 -13.47
C SER A 5 18.13 22.59 -12.87
N ASP A 6 18.20 22.39 -11.55
CA ASP A 6 17.42 21.35 -10.87
C ASP A 6 15.94 21.75 -10.74
N HIS A 7 15.67 23.05 -10.60
CA HIS A 7 14.31 23.59 -10.59
C HIS A 7 13.61 23.41 -11.94
N ASP A 8 14.30 23.75 -13.04
CA ASP A 8 13.76 23.59 -14.40
C ASP A 8 13.51 22.10 -14.74
N ALA A 9 14.39 21.20 -14.28
CA ALA A 9 14.21 19.77 -14.43
C ALA A 9 13.02 19.23 -13.62
N ALA A 10 12.75 19.80 -12.43
CA ALA A 10 11.59 19.44 -11.63
C ALA A 10 10.28 19.91 -12.29
N LEU A 11 10.24 21.12 -12.83
CA LEU A 11 9.08 21.65 -13.55
C LEU A 11 8.76 20.81 -14.80
N ALA A 12 9.77 20.43 -15.58
CA ALA A 12 9.57 19.58 -16.75
C ALA A 12 8.98 18.19 -16.41
N ARG A 13 9.29 17.65 -15.21
CA ARG A 13 8.70 16.39 -14.73
C ARG A 13 7.25 16.57 -14.31
N VAL A 14 6.91 17.69 -13.68
CA VAL A 14 5.52 18.02 -13.33
C VAL A 14 4.67 18.14 -14.59
N ASP A 15 5.13 18.87 -15.60
CA ASP A 15 4.41 19.02 -16.88
C ASP A 15 4.24 17.68 -17.64
N ALA A 16 5.19 16.74 -17.48
CA ALA A 16 5.07 15.41 -18.04
C ALA A 16 3.98 14.59 -17.33
N LEU A 17 3.96 14.64 -15.99
CA LEU A 17 2.96 13.96 -15.17
C LEU A 17 1.54 14.52 -15.37
N GLU A 18 1.41 15.83 -15.53
CA GLU A 18 0.11 16.47 -15.82
C GLU A 18 -0.46 16.02 -17.17
N ARG A 19 0.39 15.92 -18.20
CA ARG A 19 -0.02 15.40 -19.51
C ARG A 19 -0.43 13.93 -19.46
N GLU A 20 0.28 13.11 -18.68
CA GLU A 20 -0.07 11.71 -18.48
C GLU A 20 -1.40 11.54 -17.75
N ASN A 21 -1.64 12.33 -16.69
CA ASN A 21 -2.92 12.36 -15.98
C ASN A 21 -4.08 12.79 -16.87
N ALA A 22 -3.88 13.82 -17.72
CA ALA A 22 -4.90 14.25 -18.68
C ALA A 22 -5.25 13.13 -19.68
N LYS A 23 -4.24 12.40 -20.17
CA LYS A 23 -4.44 11.25 -21.05
C LYS A 23 -5.22 10.12 -20.36
N LEU A 24 -4.82 9.73 -19.14
CA LEU A 24 -5.51 8.69 -18.38
C LEU A 24 -6.97 9.06 -18.07
N THR A 25 -7.25 10.34 -17.83
CA THR A 25 -8.61 10.84 -17.61
C THR A 25 -9.46 10.70 -18.88
N ALA A 26 -8.90 11.04 -20.04
CA ALA A 26 -9.58 10.87 -21.32
C ALA A 26 -9.84 9.39 -21.67
N ASP A 27 -8.88 8.52 -21.39
CA ASP A 27 -9.03 7.08 -21.63
C ASP A 27 -10.07 6.46 -20.69
N ASN A 28 -10.11 6.87 -19.41
CA ASN A 28 -11.17 6.46 -18.48
C ASN A 28 -12.57 6.93 -18.92
N ALA A 29 -12.69 8.12 -19.50
CA ALA A 29 -13.96 8.60 -20.05
C ALA A 29 -14.44 7.73 -21.22
N LYS A 30 -13.54 7.37 -22.15
CA LYS A 30 -13.86 6.45 -23.26
C LYS A 30 -14.28 5.07 -22.77
N LEU A 31 -13.60 4.52 -21.76
CA LEU A 31 -13.96 3.23 -21.18
C LEU A 31 -15.36 3.24 -20.55
N ARG A 32 -15.75 4.34 -19.89
CA ARG A 32 -17.11 4.52 -19.37
C ARG A 32 -18.15 4.58 -20.48
N GLU A 33 -17.87 5.29 -21.58
CA GLU A 33 -18.77 5.33 -22.73
C GLU A 33 -18.99 3.94 -23.35
N VAL A 34 -17.92 3.13 -23.45
CA VAL A 34 -18.00 1.74 -23.92
C VAL A 34 -18.84 0.88 -22.97
N ALA A 35 -18.62 1.02 -21.65
CA ALA A 35 -19.40 0.29 -20.64
C ALA A 35 -20.90 0.64 -20.71
N ASP A 36 -21.24 1.93 -20.80
CA ASP A 36 -22.62 2.41 -20.96
C ASP A 36 -23.26 1.95 -22.29
N GLY A 37 -22.46 1.75 -23.32
CA GLY A 37 -22.90 1.18 -24.60
C GLY A 37 -23.24 -0.30 -24.50
N ILE A 38 -22.47 -1.07 -23.73
CA ILE A 38 -22.71 -2.51 -23.49
C ILE A 38 -24.00 -2.70 -22.69
N ASP A 39 -24.23 -1.91 -21.64
CA ASP A 39 -25.43 -2.00 -20.80
C ASP A 39 -26.71 -1.66 -21.58
N ARG A 40 -26.66 -0.64 -22.44
CA ARG A 40 -27.80 -0.28 -23.32
C ARG A 40 -28.13 -1.38 -24.32
N ASN A 41 -27.13 -2.01 -24.92
CA ASN A 41 -27.33 -3.14 -25.84
C ASN A 41 -27.83 -4.40 -25.10
N GLY A 42 -27.38 -4.62 -23.87
CA GLY A 42 -27.84 -5.72 -23.01
C GLY A 42 -29.29 -5.55 -22.54
N ALA A 43 -29.75 -4.32 -22.32
CA ALA A 43 -31.13 -4.01 -21.96
C ALA A 43 -32.08 -4.10 -23.16
N ALA A 44 -31.67 -3.63 -24.34
CA ALA A 44 -32.47 -3.72 -25.56
C ALA A 44 -32.75 -5.17 -26.01
N ASN A 45 -31.82 -6.09 -25.73
CA ASN A 45 -31.97 -7.49 -26.09
C ASN A 45 -32.86 -8.30 -25.11
N ARG A 46 -33.29 -7.72 -23.99
CA ARG A 46 -34.05 -8.43 -22.94
C ARG A 46 -35.57 -8.20 -22.99
N VAL A 47 -36.09 -7.42 -23.95
CA VAL A 47 -37.51 -6.99 -23.99
C VAL A 47 -38.34 -7.57 -25.16
N ARG A 48 -37.80 -8.46 -26.02
CA ARG A 48 -38.57 -8.99 -27.16
C ARG A 48 -38.56 -10.52 -27.28
N HIS A 49 -39.59 -11.15 -26.70
CA HIS A 49 -40.56 -12.05 -27.35
C HIS A 49 -41.07 -13.20 -26.46
N PRO A 50 -42.38 -13.26 -26.18
CA PRO A 50 -43.12 -14.51 -26.17
C PRO A 50 -43.83 -14.68 -27.52
N GLY A 51 -43.54 -15.78 -28.21
CA GLY A 51 -44.38 -16.33 -29.27
C GLY A 51 -44.31 -15.64 -30.64
N SER A 52 -43.56 -16.23 -31.58
CA SER A 52 -44.02 -16.44 -32.96
C SER A 52 -43.03 -17.30 -33.72
N ARG A 53 -43.55 -18.40 -34.27
CA ARG A 53 -42.91 -19.17 -35.33
C ARG A 53 -43.05 -18.36 -36.61
N SER A 54 -41.94 -17.98 -37.25
CA SER A 54 -41.84 -17.90 -38.71
C SER A 54 -40.40 -17.77 -39.18
N VAL A 55 -40.17 -18.53 -40.24
CA VAL A 55 -38.97 -18.71 -41.06
C VAL A 55 -38.36 -17.37 -41.51
N VAL A 56 -37.05 -17.22 -41.32
CA VAL A 56 -36.19 -16.34 -42.13
C VAL A 56 -34.96 -17.15 -42.54
N ALA A 57 -35.00 -17.63 -43.78
CA ALA A 57 -33.81 -17.88 -44.57
C ALA A 57 -33.27 -16.53 -45.07
N ILE A 58 -31.96 -16.49 -45.38
CA ILE A 58 -31.12 -15.35 -45.79
C ILE A 58 -30.30 -14.75 -44.63
N ALA A 59 -29.11 -15.34 -44.41
CA ALA A 59 -27.80 -14.67 -44.26
C ALA A 59 -26.76 -15.63 -43.67
N ALA A 60 -26.54 -16.80 -44.31
CA ALA A 60 -25.62 -17.82 -43.81
C ALA A 60 -24.11 -17.44 -43.89
N THR A 61 -23.77 -16.24 -44.36
CA THR A 61 -22.36 -15.79 -44.53
C THR A 61 -21.95 -14.66 -43.59
N GLY A 62 -22.87 -14.02 -42.88
CA GLY A 62 -22.57 -12.92 -41.93
C GLY A 62 -22.59 -13.34 -40.46
N THR A 63 -23.34 -14.38 -40.11
CA THR A 63 -23.56 -14.82 -38.73
C THR A 63 -22.35 -15.55 -38.14
N LEU A 64 -21.53 -16.21 -38.97
CA LEU A 64 -20.30 -16.89 -38.53
C LEU A 64 -19.21 -15.91 -38.08
N LEU A 65 -19.13 -14.72 -38.69
CA LEU A 65 -18.20 -13.67 -38.26
C LEU A 65 -18.63 -13.03 -36.94
N ALA A 66 -19.94 -12.81 -36.73
CA ALA A 66 -20.46 -12.24 -35.49
C ALA A 66 -20.30 -13.20 -34.29
N THR A 67 -20.55 -14.50 -34.45
CA THR A 67 -20.31 -15.49 -33.37
C THR A 67 -18.82 -15.74 -33.13
N ALA A 68 -17.98 -15.73 -34.16
CA ALA A 68 -16.52 -15.83 -33.99
C ALA A 68 -15.93 -14.59 -33.28
N LEU A 69 -16.44 -13.39 -33.55
CA LEU A 69 -16.05 -12.16 -32.84
C LEU A 69 -16.51 -12.17 -31.38
N ILE A 70 -17.73 -12.61 -31.09
CA ILE A 70 -18.25 -12.70 -29.71
C ILE A 70 -17.50 -13.78 -28.91
N ALA A 71 -17.24 -14.95 -29.51
CA ALA A 71 -16.43 -15.99 -28.89
C ALA A 71 -14.98 -15.53 -28.66
N GLY A 72 -14.39 -14.81 -29.63
CA GLY A 72 -13.06 -14.22 -29.50
C GLY A 72 -12.97 -13.17 -28.39
N VAL A 73 -13.96 -12.29 -28.25
CA VAL A 73 -14.02 -11.29 -27.16
C VAL A 73 -14.24 -11.96 -25.81
N LEU A 74 -15.10 -12.99 -25.72
CA LEU A 74 -15.31 -13.75 -24.49
C LEU A 74 -14.03 -14.51 -24.08
N SER A 75 -13.37 -15.20 -25.02
CA SER A 75 -12.11 -15.88 -24.75
C SER A 75 -10.98 -14.90 -24.39
N ALA A 76 -10.89 -13.75 -25.06
CA ALA A 76 -9.93 -12.71 -24.71
C ALA A 76 -10.21 -12.11 -23.33
N HIS A 77 -11.49 -11.98 -22.93
CA HIS A 77 -11.87 -11.47 -21.62
C HIS A 77 -11.61 -12.51 -20.51
N GLU A 78 -11.88 -13.78 -20.77
CA GLU A 78 -11.52 -14.91 -19.90
C GLU A 78 -10.01 -14.99 -19.70
N GLN A 79 -9.26 -14.86 -20.79
CA GLN A 79 -7.80 -14.89 -20.78
C GLN A 79 -7.24 -13.65 -20.07
N ALA A 80 -7.80 -12.46 -20.29
CA ALA A 80 -7.45 -11.26 -19.54
C ALA A 80 -7.75 -11.39 -18.04
N ARG A 81 -8.88 -12.00 -17.65
CA ARG A 81 -9.20 -12.30 -16.25
C ARG A 81 -8.22 -13.28 -15.62
N GLN A 82 -7.92 -14.38 -16.30
CA GLN A 82 -6.94 -15.36 -15.82
C GLN A 82 -5.54 -14.75 -15.71
N THR A 83 -5.16 -13.88 -16.63
CA THR A 83 -3.86 -13.19 -16.60
C THR A 83 -3.80 -12.17 -15.46
N SER A 84 -4.87 -11.40 -15.24
CA SER A 84 -5.00 -10.45 -14.14
C SER A 84 -4.95 -11.16 -12.79
N GLN A 85 -5.74 -12.25 -12.63
CA GLN A 85 -5.71 -13.07 -11.42
C GLN A 85 -4.33 -13.68 -11.14
N ARG A 86 -3.65 -14.22 -12.18
CA ARG A 86 -2.29 -14.75 -12.01
C ARG A 86 -1.28 -13.67 -11.62
N PHE A 87 -1.44 -12.46 -12.15
CA PHE A 87 -0.58 -11.33 -11.81
C PHE A 87 -0.79 -10.86 -10.36
N GLU A 88 -2.05 -10.74 -9.92
CA GLU A 88 -2.41 -10.37 -8.55
C GLU A 88 -1.96 -11.42 -7.51
N VAL A 89 -2.11 -12.71 -7.82
CA VAL A 89 -1.66 -13.81 -6.94
C VAL A 89 -0.13 -13.76 -6.80
N ARG A 90 0.59 -13.55 -7.90
CA ARG A 90 2.05 -13.43 -7.88
C ARG A 90 2.51 -12.18 -7.14
N SER A 91 1.82 -11.04 -7.29
CA SER A 91 2.18 -9.80 -6.57
C SER A 91 1.96 -9.92 -5.07
N THR A 92 0.90 -10.60 -4.65
CA THR A 92 0.61 -10.84 -3.22
C THR A 92 1.62 -11.79 -2.59
N GLY A 93 2.05 -12.84 -3.30
CA GLY A 93 3.14 -13.72 -2.83
C GLY A 93 4.45 -12.97 -2.58
N VAL A 94 4.86 -12.11 -3.53
CA VAL A 94 6.07 -11.27 -3.39
C VAL A 94 5.91 -10.26 -2.24
N ALA A 95 4.74 -9.65 -2.09
CA ALA A 95 4.47 -8.72 -1.00
C ALA A 95 4.56 -9.42 0.36
N ARG A 96 4.03 -10.65 0.49
CA ARG A 96 4.13 -11.44 1.72
C ARG A 96 5.57 -11.77 2.08
N GLU A 97 6.34 -12.26 1.11
CA GLU A 97 7.75 -12.62 1.32
C GLU A 97 8.57 -11.42 1.82
N ARG A 98 8.33 -10.23 1.23
CA ARG A 98 8.95 -8.98 1.68
C ARG A 98 8.54 -8.63 3.11
N LEU A 99 7.25 -8.71 3.43
CA LEU A 99 6.74 -8.42 4.76
C LEU A 99 7.33 -9.37 5.82
N GLU A 100 7.43 -10.65 5.53
CA GLU A 100 8.09 -11.62 6.40
C GLU A 100 9.59 -11.35 6.58
N LYS A 101 10.27 -10.99 5.49
CA LYS A 101 11.68 -10.60 5.56
C LYS A 101 11.86 -9.38 6.47
N CYS A 102 10.98 -8.39 6.35
CA CYS A 102 10.99 -7.23 7.23
C CYS A 102 10.72 -7.62 8.68
N ALA A 103 9.68 -8.44 8.93
CA ALA A 103 9.38 -8.96 10.26
C ALA A 103 10.58 -9.65 10.91
N ARG A 104 11.32 -10.48 10.16
CA ARG A 104 12.52 -11.18 10.63
C ARG A 104 13.69 -10.24 10.92
N ALA A 105 13.78 -9.10 10.22
CA ALA A 105 14.81 -8.10 10.45
C ALA A 105 14.59 -7.27 11.72
N ILE A 106 13.39 -7.31 12.32
CA ILE A 106 13.11 -6.68 13.61
C ILE A 106 13.85 -7.47 14.70
N ALA A 107 15.05 -7.00 15.05
CA ALA A 107 15.87 -7.57 16.10
C ALA A 107 15.51 -6.96 17.47
N PRO A 108 15.62 -7.72 18.57
CA PRO A 108 15.60 -7.17 19.92
C PRO A 108 16.75 -6.18 20.08
N LYS A 109 16.47 -4.99 20.61
CA LYS A 109 17.48 -3.96 20.88
C LYS A 109 17.74 -3.83 22.38
N PRO A 110 18.92 -3.31 22.78
CA PRO A 110 19.20 -3.00 24.17
C PRO A 110 18.10 -2.08 24.72
N ARG A 111 17.62 -2.38 25.93
CA ARG A 111 16.72 -1.48 26.64
C ARG A 111 17.52 -0.25 27.07
N LEU A 112 17.17 0.88 26.49
CA LEU A 112 17.63 2.20 26.88
C LEU A 112 16.48 2.88 27.62
N ASP A 113 16.83 3.77 28.53
CA ASP A 113 15.90 4.51 29.38
C ASP A 113 16.45 5.90 29.70
N GLU A 114 15.70 6.71 30.44
CA GLU A 114 16.11 8.08 30.77
C GLU A 114 17.37 8.14 31.61
N VAL A 115 17.68 7.11 32.38
CA VAL A 115 18.85 7.10 33.28
C VAL A 115 20.10 6.76 32.49
N SER A 116 20.05 5.69 31.70
CA SER A 116 21.15 5.22 30.86
C SER A 116 21.49 6.20 29.74
N THR A 117 20.55 7.06 29.33
CA THR A 117 20.76 8.06 28.26
C THR A 117 20.89 9.49 28.76
N ASP A 118 21.02 9.71 30.08
CA ASP A 118 21.23 11.05 30.65
C ASP A 118 22.54 11.67 30.12
N PRO A 119 22.49 12.82 29.41
CA PRO A 119 23.69 13.48 28.89
C PRO A 119 24.71 13.90 29.94
N ARG A 120 24.34 13.96 31.22
CA ARG A 120 25.23 14.27 32.34
C ARG A 120 25.77 13.02 33.06
N ALA A 121 25.31 11.83 32.70
CA ALA A 121 25.86 10.59 33.23
C ALA A 121 27.28 10.35 32.70
N LEU A 122 28.14 9.73 33.53
CA LEU A 122 29.52 9.38 33.16
C LEU A 122 29.59 8.46 31.94
N ASP A 123 28.66 7.52 31.83
CA ASP A 123 28.60 6.50 30.77
C ASP A 123 27.29 6.62 29.97
N ALA A 124 26.93 7.83 29.57
CA ALA A 124 25.71 8.10 28.82
C ALA A 124 25.67 7.29 27.51
N ALA A 125 24.65 6.42 27.38
CA ALA A 125 24.39 5.67 26.17
C ALA A 125 23.80 6.59 25.08
N SER A 126 24.26 6.41 23.85
CA SER A 126 23.73 7.13 22.70
C SER A 126 22.33 6.63 22.30
N VAL A 127 21.47 7.55 21.89
CA VAL A 127 20.14 7.25 21.30
C VAL A 127 20.21 6.92 19.79
N GLU A 128 21.37 7.06 19.13
CA GLU A 128 21.52 6.78 17.69
C GLU A 128 21.09 5.35 17.29
N PRO A 129 21.31 4.29 18.09
CA PRO A 129 20.78 2.96 17.77
C PRO A 129 19.25 2.91 17.65
N VAL A 130 18.52 3.75 18.39
CA VAL A 130 17.05 3.84 18.32
C VAL A 130 16.63 4.48 17.00
N LYS A 131 17.26 5.61 16.65
CA LYS A 131 17.08 6.31 15.38
C LYS A 131 17.36 5.40 14.17
N ALA A 132 18.41 4.59 14.24
CA ALA A 132 18.77 3.65 13.18
C ALA A 132 17.79 2.47 13.04
N THR A 133 17.00 2.16 14.09
CA THR A 133 15.97 1.10 14.00
C THR A 133 14.78 1.56 13.19
N GLY A 134 14.35 2.80 13.41
CA GLY A 134 13.16 3.35 12.79
C GLY A 134 11.91 2.47 13.00
N ALA A 135 10.96 2.64 12.08
CA ALA A 135 9.79 1.78 11.89
C ALA A 135 9.94 1.11 10.52
N PRO A 136 10.74 0.02 10.42
CA PRO A 136 11.33 -0.43 9.17
C PRO A 136 10.32 -1.05 8.20
N CYS A 137 9.17 -1.49 8.69
CA CYS A 137 8.21 -2.25 7.88
C CYS A 137 7.07 -1.41 7.30
N ARG A 138 7.06 -0.09 7.52
CA ARG A 138 5.95 0.80 7.09
C ARG A 138 5.64 0.69 5.60
N ASP A 139 6.66 0.69 4.74
CA ASP A 139 6.46 0.61 3.29
C ASP A 139 5.99 -0.79 2.86
N ASP A 140 6.59 -1.85 3.39
CA ASP A 140 6.19 -3.22 3.05
C ASP A 140 4.75 -3.52 3.54
N LEU A 141 4.34 -2.99 4.70
CA LEU A 141 2.97 -3.09 5.22
C LEU A 141 1.95 -2.40 4.31
N ARG A 142 2.28 -1.21 3.80
CA ARG A 142 1.41 -0.48 2.87
C ARG A 142 1.25 -1.27 1.56
N VAL A 143 2.37 -1.69 0.96
CA VAL A 143 2.36 -2.49 -0.28
C VAL A 143 1.54 -3.78 -0.11
N PHE A 144 1.65 -4.43 1.06
CA PHE A 144 0.89 -5.64 1.35
C PHE A 144 -0.62 -5.38 1.47
N LEU A 145 -1.03 -4.32 2.15
CA LEU A 145 -2.45 -3.96 2.28
C LEU A 145 -3.09 -3.56 0.94
N ASP A 146 -2.29 -3.00 0.04
CA ASP A 146 -2.70 -2.57 -1.30
C ASP A 146 -2.80 -3.75 -2.29
N SER A 147 -2.26 -4.94 -1.98
CA SER A 147 -2.19 -6.07 -2.92
C SER A 147 -3.53 -6.79 -3.19
N GLY A 148 -4.61 -6.37 -2.53
CA GLY A 148 -5.99 -6.78 -2.84
C GLY A 148 -6.41 -8.20 -2.45
N LEU A 149 -5.50 -9.18 -2.46
CA LEU A 149 -5.80 -10.62 -2.26
C LEU A 149 -5.52 -11.16 -0.85
N ILE A 150 -5.76 -10.35 0.18
CA ILE A 150 -5.60 -10.74 1.58
C ILE A 150 -6.96 -10.96 2.23
N ASP A 151 -7.08 -12.00 3.04
CA ASP A 151 -8.34 -12.27 3.73
C ASP A 151 -8.64 -11.17 4.76
N GLY A 152 -9.92 -11.08 5.17
CA GLY A 152 -10.36 -10.01 6.06
C GLY A 152 -9.71 -10.06 7.45
N ARG A 153 -9.29 -11.23 7.95
CA ARG A 153 -8.62 -11.36 9.25
C ARG A 153 -7.18 -10.89 9.14
N GLU A 154 -6.43 -11.39 8.15
CA GLU A 154 -5.05 -10.99 7.89
C GLU A 154 -4.97 -9.48 7.65
N ARG A 155 -5.88 -8.92 6.83
CA ARG A 155 -5.95 -7.48 6.59
C ARG A 155 -6.06 -6.67 7.88
N ARG A 156 -6.88 -7.10 8.85
CA ARG A 156 -7.01 -6.42 10.14
C ARG A 156 -5.74 -6.52 10.99
N LEU A 157 -5.09 -7.69 11.00
CA LEU A 157 -3.84 -7.89 11.74
C LEU A 157 -2.70 -7.05 11.16
N VAL A 158 -2.58 -7.01 9.84
CA VAL A 158 -1.57 -6.20 9.14
C VAL A 158 -1.84 -4.71 9.30
N ASP A 159 -3.10 -4.26 9.21
CA ASP A 159 -3.44 -2.84 9.47
C ASP A 159 -3.18 -2.44 10.93
N ALA A 160 -3.44 -3.33 11.89
CA ALA A 160 -3.08 -3.11 13.28
C ALA A 160 -1.56 -2.96 13.44
N TRP A 161 -0.77 -3.83 12.81
CA TRP A 161 0.69 -3.71 12.82
C TRP A 161 1.16 -2.41 12.17
N ARG A 162 0.61 -2.02 11.00
CA ARG A 162 0.91 -0.74 10.35
C ARG A 162 0.69 0.46 11.27
N LYS A 163 -0.44 0.50 11.98
CA LYS A 163 -0.73 1.57 12.95
C LYS A 163 0.31 1.64 14.05
N THR A 164 0.73 0.48 14.59
CA THR A 164 1.76 0.45 15.63
C THR A 164 3.15 0.85 15.12
N GLU A 165 3.48 0.60 13.85
CA GLU A 165 4.70 1.11 13.21
C GLU A 165 4.66 2.63 13.01
N ASP A 166 3.51 3.19 12.62
CA ASP A 166 3.30 4.63 12.54
C ASP A 166 3.45 5.31 13.93
N GLU A 167 2.88 4.70 14.98
CA GLU A 167 3.04 5.16 16.36
C GLU A 167 4.50 5.10 16.84
N LEU A 168 5.20 3.99 16.55
CA LEU A 168 6.62 3.82 16.88
C LEU A 168 7.47 4.86 16.16
N ALA A 169 7.23 5.12 14.87
CA ALA A 169 7.92 6.17 14.13
C ALA A 169 7.74 7.55 14.77
N GLY A 170 6.51 7.85 15.23
CA GLY A 170 6.21 9.07 15.96
C GLY A 170 6.96 9.17 17.29
N ALA A 171 7.00 8.09 18.07
CA ALA A 171 7.71 8.05 19.35
C ALA A 171 9.23 8.21 19.16
N ILE A 172 9.83 7.50 18.18
CA ILE A 172 11.25 7.66 17.82
C ILE A 172 11.54 9.10 17.43
N SER A 173 10.68 9.72 16.63
CA SER A 173 10.87 11.12 16.21
C SER A 173 10.89 12.08 17.39
N ARG A 174 9.98 11.92 18.36
CA ARG A 174 9.97 12.73 19.60
C ARG A 174 11.24 12.51 20.43
N LEU A 175 11.66 11.26 20.59
CA LEU A 175 12.86 10.91 21.33
C LEU A 175 14.12 11.51 20.70
N VAL A 176 14.26 11.39 19.37
CA VAL A 176 15.40 11.95 18.62
C VAL A 176 15.41 13.47 18.68
N VAL A 177 14.26 14.14 18.58
CA VAL A 177 14.19 15.61 18.70
C VAL A 177 14.58 16.06 20.11
N TYR A 178 14.09 15.36 21.14
CA TYR A 178 14.37 15.69 22.53
C TYR A 178 15.87 15.53 22.86
N TYR A 179 16.47 14.37 22.56
CA TYR A 179 17.89 14.10 22.81
C TYR A 179 18.85 14.73 21.78
N GLY A 180 18.35 15.16 20.63
CA GLY A 180 19.10 15.96 19.66
C GLY A 180 19.16 17.45 20.02
N SER A 181 18.24 17.89 20.88
CA SER A 181 18.33 19.17 21.57
C SER A 181 19.13 18.99 22.87
N ASP A 182 19.47 20.06 23.58
CA ASP A 182 19.98 19.95 24.97
C ASP A 182 18.77 19.77 25.93
N PRO A 183 18.53 18.55 26.47
CA PRO A 183 17.36 18.29 27.31
C PRO A 183 17.32 19.15 28.58
N TYR A 184 18.50 19.47 29.14
CA TYR A 184 18.58 20.28 30.36
C TYR A 184 18.26 21.74 30.09
N SER A 185 18.62 22.25 28.91
CA SER A 185 18.25 23.59 28.48
C SER A 185 16.77 23.70 28.08
N LEU A 186 16.14 22.61 27.62
CA LEU A 186 14.72 22.59 27.27
C LEU A 186 13.80 22.64 28.49
N ASP A 187 14.00 21.73 29.45
CA ASP A 187 13.05 21.54 30.56
C ASP A 187 13.68 21.01 31.85
N GLY A 188 15.01 21.10 31.99
CA GLY A 188 15.71 20.56 33.13
C GLY A 188 15.66 19.02 33.24
N TYR A 189 15.54 18.32 32.11
CA TYR A 189 15.45 16.86 32.00
C TYR A 189 14.15 16.23 32.50
N THR A 190 13.10 17.03 32.69
CA THR A 190 11.85 16.56 33.31
C THR A 190 10.98 15.73 32.36
N THR A 191 11.06 15.94 31.04
CA THR A 191 10.28 15.17 30.05
C THR A 191 10.95 13.84 29.67
N ALA A 192 12.23 13.63 30.00
CA ALA A 192 13.00 12.46 29.56
C ALA A 192 12.29 11.13 29.84
N ARG A 193 11.76 10.95 31.05
CA ARG A 193 11.01 9.75 31.43
C ARG A 193 9.78 9.54 30.56
N GLN A 194 9.04 10.62 30.25
CA GLN A 194 7.81 10.54 29.47
C GLN A 194 8.08 10.11 28.04
N VAL A 195 9.12 10.65 27.38
CA VAL A 195 9.47 10.25 26.00
C VAL A 195 9.91 8.78 25.92
N TRP A 196 10.62 8.26 26.92
CA TRP A 196 10.98 6.84 26.99
C TRP A 196 9.76 5.94 27.23
N VAL A 197 8.86 6.32 28.15
CA VAL A 197 7.61 5.58 28.39
C VAL A 197 6.76 5.48 27.12
N GLU A 198 6.68 6.56 26.33
CA GLU A 198 5.97 6.55 25.05
C GLU A 198 6.62 5.64 24.01
N TYR A 199 7.95 5.67 23.93
CA TYR A 199 8.71 4.78 23.07
C TYR A 199 8.50 3.31 23.44
N ASP A 200 8.66 2.95 24.71
CA ASP A 200 8.48 1.58 25.20
C ASP A 200 7.05 1.06 24.99
N ARG A 201 6.06 1.94 25.18
CA ARG A 201 4.66 1.61 24.88
C ARG A 201 4.47 1.29 23.40
N ALA A 202 5.06 2.10 22.51
CA ALA A 202 4.95 1.88 21.07
C ALA A 202 5.69 0.61 20.60
N VAL A 203 6.88 0.33 21.15
CA VAL A 203 7.64 -0.91 20.93
C VAL A 203 6.80 -2.12 21.36
N THR A 204 6.20 -2.07 22.55
CA THR A 204 5.36 -3.14 23.09
C THR A 204 4.12 -3.39 22.23
N ALA A 205 3.43 -2.31 21.81
CA ALA A 205 2.28 -2.40 20.93
C ALA A 205 2.64 -3.02 19.57
N ARG A 206 3.78 -2.62 18.99
CA ARG A 206 4.27 -3.19 17.73
C ARG A 206 4.65 -4.66 17.87
N ASP A 207 5.30 -5.07 18.97
CA ASP A 207 5.61 -6.49 19.20
C ASP A 207 4.35 -7.34 19.35
N ALA A 208 3.35 -6.84 20.07
CA ALA A 208 2.08 -7.52 20.23
C ALA A 208 1.34 -7.68 18.90
N ALA A 209 1.30 -6.64 18.06
CA ALA A 209 0.68 -6.69 16.74
C ALA A 209 1.43 -7.66 15.80
N LEU A 210 2.76 -7.62 15.82
CA LEU A 210 3.61 -8.53 15.06
C LEU A 210 3.41 -9.99 15.48
N ALA A 211 3.36 -10.25 16.79
CA ALA A 211 3.11 -11.59 17.33
C ALA A 211 1.71 -12.10 16.93
N ALA A 212 0.69 -11.24 16.97
CA ALA A 212 -0.66 -11.58 16.56
C ALA A 212 -0.75 -11.95 15.07
N TRP A 213 -0.03 -11.22 14.20
CA TRP A 213 0.07 -11.56 12.78
C TRP A 213 0.82 -12.89 12.57
N ARG A 214 1.97 -13.09 13.22
CA ARG A 214 2.75 -14.34 13.14
C ARG A 214 1.98 -15.56 13.61
N GLY A 215 1.18 -15.44 14.67
CA GLY A 215 0.37 -16.54 15.19
C GLY A 215 -0.91 -16.83 14.38
N SER A 216 -1.16 -16.09 13.30
CA SER A 216 -2.29 -16.35 12.39
C SER A 216 -1.95 -17.23 11.19
N HIS A 217 -0.67 -17.56 11.01
CA HIS A 217 -0.10 -18.43 9.97
C HIS A 217 0.47 -19.70 10.60
#